data_AF-A0A3M7CRF8-F1
#
_entry.id   AF-A0A3M7CRF8-F1
#
_cell.length_a   1.000
_cell.length_b   1.000
_cell.length_c   1.000
_cell.angle_alpha   90.00
_cell.angle_beta   90.00
_cell.angle_gamma   90.00
#
_symmetry.space_group_name_H-M   'P 1'
#
loop_
_entity.id
_entity.type
_entity.pdbx_description
1 polymer ?
#
loop_
_entity_poly.entity_id
_entity_poly.type
_entity_poly.pdbx_seq_one_letter_code
_entity_poly.pdbx_strand_id
1 'polypeptide(L)'
;MSSSEESSEASASPSPPASPEASNQQLLEPPSLERLVLHFIHAKRSLSASAFLSRAGELVTGSRSLLEEIAVLNARNAFARRAVDEQVETLAAIRDSVGDVGDSATDEFQNVVDGVDEAHGRLERTLAGLKGRVVDAELQRTGNDGEDETDEQCEPTEKTLYDFIQESAHTDLEASIRGLVDEFGVVKNIFDRDLRQFDGYLRDISDTLQHADLHSTSGPQAKQTLYDDPTPSIPKLFRAMDGHAAQMAELFSSLIKHYDLCVTALKHTEGGGEAAKQAVQAEHLSAQNPAGGEESLYKKTVPEPIDEEERKQMLRVVEGDASEVEDVINELHELSEEVESSYEQLHSSANRARSTHSSLHIVLGKLHEIQSALPSHTEASKSFHSSWDEIRSSIASKTKELASLASFYDDFSAAYSKVLREVDRRNAAEAQARKLAAKAQRELDKLYEADKEAREDFLEDVGGSLPRDIWPRAGDGGYRWEVRQVTKR
;
A
#
# COMPACT_ATOMS: atom_id res chain seq x y z
N MET A 1 6.61 -53.42 -46.51
CA MET A 1 7.92 -54.07 -46.31
C MET A 1 8.30 -53.82 -44.87
N SER A 2 8.53 -54.76 -43.97
CA SER A 2 8.60 -56.23 -43.96
C SER A 2 8.42 -56.57 -42.46
N SER A 3 7.45 -57.35 -42.00
CA SER A 3 7.38 -58.83 -42.03
C SER A 3 8.67 -59.52 -41.57
N SER A 4 8.58 -60.20 -40.42
CA SER A 4 9.22 -61.46 -39.97
C SER A 4 8.82 -61.59 -38.47
N GLU A 5 7.96 -62.48 -37.97
CA GLU A 5 7.71 -63.92 -38.18
C GLU A 5 8.95 -64.82 -38.02
N GLU A 6 9.00 -65.52 -36.88
CA GLU A 6 9.15 -66.98 -36.65
C GLU A 6 9.51 -67.17 -35.15
N SER A 7 8.67 -67.81 -34.32
CA SER A 7 8.52 -69.29 -34.13
C SER A 7 9.82 -69.93 -33.58
N SER A 8 9.88 -70.91 -32.69
CA SER A 8 9.01 -71.67 -31.78
C SER A 8 9.93 -72.79 -31.24
N GLU A 9 9.89 -73.13 -29.95
CA GLU A 9 10.12 -74.49 -29.35
C GLU A 9 10.45 -74.31 -27.85
N ALA A 10 9.51 -74.51 -26.93
CA ALA A 10 9.01 -75.79 -26.39
C ALA A 10 9.98 -76.46 -25.41
N SER A 11 9.67 -76.36 -24.11
CA SER A 11 9.93 -77.41 -23.12
C SER A 11 8.98 -77.29 -21.94
N ALA A 12 7.99 -78.18 -21.97
CA ALA A 12 7.33 -78.92 -20.89
C ALA A 12 6.97 -78.24 -19.56
N SER A 13 5.67 -78.30 -19.26
CA SER A 13 4.95 -77.98 -18.03
C SER A 13 5.48 -78.68 -16.76
N PRO A 14 5.03 -78.22 -15.59
CA PRO A 14 3.98 -79.01 -14.95
C PRO A 14 2.69 -78.21 -14.69
N SER A 15 1.60 -78.94 -14.76
CA SER A 15 0.20 -78.51 -14.67
C SER A 15 -0.12 -77.64 -13.45
N PRO A 16 -1.13 -76.76 -13.55
CA PRO A 16 -1.71 -76.12 -12.37
C PRO A 16 -2.31 -77.20 -11.45
N PRO A 17 -2.15 -77.08 -10.12
CA PRO A 17 -2.85 -77.98 -9.21
C PRO A 17 -4.35 -77.82 -9.43
N ALA A 18 -5.02 -78.96 -9.53
CA ALA A 18 -6.47 -79.04 -9.58
C ALA A 18 -7.10 -78.28 -8.41
N SER A 19 -8.22 -77.62 -8.70
CA SER A 19 -9.17 -77.09 -7.73
C SER A 19 -9.31 -78.01 -6.51
N PRO A 20 -9.32 -77.50 -5.27
CA PRO A 20 -9.96 -78.19 -4.17
C PRO A 20 -11.46 -77.90 -4.21
N GLU A 21 -12.12 -78.17 -5.34
CA GLU A 21 -13.57 -78.43 -5.34
C GLU A 21 -13.78 -79.86 -4.82
N ALA A 22 -13.46 -80.10 -3.53
CA ALA A 22 -13.86 -81.30 -2.76
C ALA A 22 -13.06 -81.36 -1.45
N SER A 23 -13.41 -80.52 -0.47
CA SER A 23 -13.14 -80.79 0.96
C SER A 23 -13.96 -79.85 1.83
N ASN A 24 -15.28 -80.09 1.86
CA ASN A 24 -16.18 -79.92 3.02
C ASN A 24 -17.63 -80.27 2.67
N GLN A 25 -17.83 -81.41 1.99
CA GLN A 25 -19.10 -82.13 2.14
C GLN A 25 -18.95 -83.04 3.36
N GLN A 26 -18.87 -82.42 4.54
CA GLN A 26 -19.17 -83.12 5.79
C GLN A 26 -20.65 -83.52 5.72
N LEU A 27 -20.89 -84.82 5.79
CA LEU A 27 -22.18 -85.39 6.17
C LEU A 27 -22.60 -84.71 7.48
N LEU A 28 -23.45 -83.68 7.38
CA LEU A 28 -23.85 -82.82 8.48
C LEU A 28 -24.79 -83.57 9.43
N GLU A 29 -24.21 -84.09 10.51
CA GLU A 29 -24.93 -84.26 11.75
C GLU A 29 -25.52 -82.90 12.18
N PRO A 30 -26.80 -82.82 12.61
CA PRO A 30 -27.38 -81.54 13.03
C PRO A 30 -26.56 -80.94 14.18
N PRO A 31 -26.35 -79.61 14.21
CA PRO A 31 -25.57 -78.96 15.25
C PRO A 31 -26.11 -79.33 16.65
N SER A 32 -25.19 -79.61 17.57
CA SER A 32 -25.56 -79.94 18.95
C SER A 32 -26.28 -78.76 19.61
N LEU A 33 -27.15 -79.05 20.57
CA LEU A 33 -27.88 -78.02 21.32
C LEU A 33 -26.92 -77.00 21.97
N GLU A 34 -25.79 -77.45 22.50
CA GLU A 34 -24.75 -76.59 23.10
C GLU A 34 -24.16 -75.62 22.06
N ARG A 35 -23.89 -76.10 20.85
CA ARG A 35 -23.34 -75.28 19.75
C ARG A 35 -24.35 -74.22 19.29
N LEU A 36 -25.62 -74.58 19.18
CA LEU A 36 -26.69 -73.64 18.83
C LEU A 36 -26.89 -72.56 19.90
N VAL A 37 -26.76 -72.92 21.18
CA VAL A 37 -26.81 -71.96 22.30
C VAL A 37 -25.60 -71.02 22.27
N LEU A 38 -24.40 -71.50 21.94
CA LEU A 38 -23.23 -70.65 21.74
C LEU A 38 -23.45 -69.65 20.60
N HIS A 39 -23.91 -70.09 19.43
CA HIS A 39 -24.20 -69.19 18.29
C HIS A 39 -25.26 -68.14 18.66
N PHE A 40 -26.28 -68.51 19.43
CA PHE A 40 -27.26 -67.56 19.96
C PHE A 40 -26.64 -66.51 20.90
N ILE A 41 -25.73 -66.90 21.79
CA ILE A 41 -25.01 -65.95 22.66
C ILE A 41 -24.14 -65.00 21.85
N HIS A 42 -23.40 -65.52 20.85
CA HIS A 42 -22.59 -64.71 19.95
C HIS A 42 -23.45 -63.72 19.14
N ALA A 43 -24.57 -64.18 18.58
CA ALA A 43 -25.54 -63.32 17.90
C ALA A 43 -26.16 -62.29 18.85
N LYS A 44 -26.44 -62.64 20.11
CA LYS A 44 -26.95 -61.69 21.10
C LYS A 44 -25.91 -60.63 21.44
N ARG A 45 -24.65 -61.03 21.57
CA ARG A 45 -23.53 -60.12 21.85
C ARG A 45 -23.25 -59.19 20.66
N SER A 46 -23.34 -59.69 19.42
CA SER A 46 -23.12 -58.87 18.21
C SER A 46 -24.13 -57.73 18.07
N LEU A 47 -25.35 -57.88 18.62
CA LEU A 47 -26.33 -56.79 18.67
C LEU A 47 -25.88 -55.58 19.50
N SER A 48 -24.87 -55.70 20.36
CA SER A 48 -24.25 -54.54 21.02
C SER A 48 -23.59 -53.56 20.04
N ALA A 49 -23.32 -53.99 18.80
CA ALA A 49 -22.91 -53.14 17.69
C ALA A 49 -23.95 -52.07 17.30
N SER A 50 -25.17 -52.12 17.85
CA SER A 50 -26.17 -51.04 17.72
C SER A 50 -25.63 -49.66 18.13
N ALA A 51 -24.65 -49.62 19.05
CA ALA A 51 -24.00 -48.38 19.48
C ALA A 51 -23.24 -47.68 18.33
N PHE A 52 -22.58 -48.45 17.45
CA PHE A 52 -21.90 -47.91 16.26
C PHE A 52 -22.91 -47.29 15.29
N LEU A 53 -24.04 -47.96 15.07
CA LEU A 53 -25.11 -47.45 14.20
C LEU A 53 -25.76 -46.18 14.77
N SER A 54 -26.06 -46.15 16.07
CA SER A 54 -26.61 -44.93 16.69
C SER A 54 -25.64 -43.76 16.57
N ARG A 55 -24.34 -44.02 16.82
CA ARG A 55 -23.28 -43.01 16.70
C ARG A 55 -23.13 -42.51 15.26
N ALA A 56 -23.08 -43.41 14.27
CA ALA A 56 -23.02 -43.05 12.87
C ALA A 56 -24.25 -42.22 12.43
N GLY A 57 -25.45 -42.58 12.89
CA GLY A 57 -26.68 -41.83 12.64
C GLY A 57 -26.65 -40.41 13.21
N GLU A 58 -26.11 -40.23 14.42
CA GLU A 58 -25.88 -38.91 15.02
C GLU A 58 -24.90 -38.06 14.19
N LEU A 59 -23.78 -38.66 13.77
CA LEU A 59 -22.75 -37.97 12.97
C LEU A 59 -23.25 -37.59 11.58
N VAL A 60 -23.98 -38.47 10.90
CA VAL A 60 -24.63 -38.16 9.62
C VAL A 60 -25.63 -37.03 9.79
N THR A 61 -26.44 -37.05 10.85
CA THR A 61 -27.40 -35.96 11.11
C THR A 61 -26.68 -34.64 11.41
N GLY A 62 -25.63 -34.65 12.23
CA GLY A 62 -24.81 -33.47 12.51
C GLY A 62 -24.04 -32.96 11.29
N SER A 63 -23.66 -33.82 10.37
CA SER A 63 -22.96 -33.39 9.15
C SER A 63 -23.85 -32.61 8.18
N ARG A 64 -25.17 -32.85 8.18
CA ARG A 64 -26.10 -32.08 7.34
C ARG A 64 -26.11 -30.61 7.76
N SER A 65 -26.15 -30.33 9.06
CA SER A 65 -26.08 -28.95 9.57
C SER A 65 -24.71 -28.32 9.31
N LEU A 66 -23.61 -29.08 9.47
CA LEU A 66 -22.26 -28.60 9.12
C LEU A 66 -22.14 -28.29 7.62
N LEU A 67 -22.71 -29.11 6.74
CA LEU A 67 -22.70 -28.91 5.29
C LEU A 67 -23.42 -27.61 4.90
N GLU A 68 -24.63 -27.42 5.45
CA GLU A 68 -25.41 -26.19 5.24
C GLU A 68 -24.65 -24.96 5.74
N GLU A 69 -24.07 -25.04 6.93
CA GLU A 69 -23.28 -23.96 7.51
C GLU A 69 -22.05 -23.63 6.64
N ILE A 70 -21.28 -24.64 6.22
CA ILE A 70 -20.10 -24.43 5.38
C ILE A 70 -20.50 -23.81 4.03
N ALA A 71 -21.58 -24.29 3.41
CA ALA A 71 -22.05 -23.75 2.14
C ALA A 71 -22.41 -22.25 2.28
N VAL A 72 -23.15 -21.90 3.34
CA VAL A 72 -23.55 -20.51 3.63
C VAL A 72 -22.33 -19.64 3.96
N LEU A 73 -21.44 -20.10 4.85
CA LEU A 73 -20.25 -19.35 5.24
C LEU A 73 -19.29 -19.16 4.08
N ASN A 74 -19.05 -20.18 3.26
CA ASN A 74 -18.18 -20.06 2.09
C ASN A 74 -18.76 -19.08 1.06
N ALA A 75 -20.07 -19.12 0.81
CA ALA A 75 -20.71 -18.16 -0.08
C ALA A 75 -20.57 -16.72 0.45
N ARG A 76 -20.83 -16.50 1.74
CA ARG A 76 -20.68 -15.19 2.40
C ARG A 76 -19.23 -14.72 2.39
N ASN A 77 -18.29 -15.59 2.72
CA ASN A 77 -16.87 -15.27 2.76
C ASN A 77 -16.34 -14.95 1.36
N ALA A 78 -16.75 -15.69 0.33
CA ALA A 78 -16.37 -15.41 -1.05
C ALA A 78 -16.95 -14.08 -1.55
N PHE A 79 -18.20 -13.76 -1.20
CA PHE A 79 -18.79 -12.47 -1.52
C PHE A 79 -18.06 -11.32 -0.80
N ALA A 80 -17.85 -11.46 0.51
CA ALA A 80 -17.18 -10.45 1.33
C ALA A 80 -15.72 -10.24 0.89
N ARG A 81 -14.98 -11.30 0.54
CA ARG A 81 -13.61 -11.19 0.02
C ARG A 81 -13.56 -10.39 -1.26
N ARG A 82 -14.37 -10.73 -2.26
CA ARG A 82 -14.41 -9.97 -3.53
C ARG A 82 -14.72 -8.50 -3.29
N ALA A 83 -15.68 -8.21 -2.40
CA ALA A 83 -16.02 -6.83 -2.05
C ALA A 83 -14.85 -6.12 -1.35
N VAL A 84 -14.20 -6.77 -0.38
CA VAL A 84 -13.03 -6.24 0.32
C VAL A 84 -11.88 -5.97 -0.65
N ASP A 85 -11.58 -6.90 -1.55
CA ASP A 85 -10.53 -6.76 -2.56
C ASP A 85 -10.79 -5.56 -3.46
N GLU A 86 -12.03 -5.42 -3.96
CA GLU A 86 -12.46 -4.27 -4.78
C GLU A 86 -12.36 -2.94 -4.01
N GLN A 87 -12.73 -2.92 -2.73
CA GLN A 87 -12.60 -1.73 -1.90
C GLN A 87 -11.13 -1.38 -1.63
N VAL A 88 -10.27 -2.36 -1.39
CA VAL A 88 -8.83 -2.15 -1.18
C VAL A 88 -8.18 -1.60 -2.46
N GLU A 89 -8.54 -2.14 -3.63
CA GLU A 89 -8.09 -1.61 -4.92
C GLU A 89 -8.55 -0.16 -5.13
N THR A 90 -9.80 0.14 -4.80
CA THR A 90 -10.34 1.51 -4.88
C THR A 90 -9.61 2.46 -3.93
N LEU A 91 -9.36 2.05 -2.69
CA LEU A 91 -8.62 2.85 -1.70
C LEU A 91 -7.16 3.06 -2.12
N ALA A 92 -6.52 2.06 -2.72
CA ALA A 92 -5.18 2.20 -3.28
C ALA A 92 -5.16 3.19 -4.44
N ALA A 93 -6.14 3.13 -5.35
CA ALA A 93 -6.26 4.10 -6.43
C ALA A 93 -6.49 5.53 -5.93
N ILE A 94 -7.31 5.72 -4.88
CA ILE A 94 -7.48 7.04 -4.24
C ILE A 94 -6.17 7.51 -3.62
N ARG A 95 -5.47 6.63 -2.89
CA ARG A 95 -4.17 6.95 -2.30
C ARG A 95 -3.17 7.39 -3.34
N ASP A 96 -3.05 6.66 -4.45
CA ASP A 96 -2.11 6.98 -5.52
C ASP A 96 -2.48 8.31 -6.19
N SER A 97 -3.76 8.54 -6.47
CA SER A 97 -4.23 9.83 -6.99
C SER A 97 -3.92 11.00 -6.03
N VAL A 98 -4.00 10.79 -4.72
CA VAL A 98 -3.61 11.82 -3.73
C VAL A 98 -2.09 12.01 -3.75
N GLY A 99 -1.32 10.91 -3.81
CA GLY A 99 0.14 10.94 -3.94
C GLY A 99 0.61 11.74 -5.16
N ASP A 100 -0.01 11.50 -6.32
CA ASP A 100 0.31 12.19 -7.58
C ASP A 100 0.17 13.73 -7.46
N VAL A 101 -0.79 14.23 -6.65
CA VAL A 101 -0.92 15.67 -6.38
C VAL A 101 0.31 16.20 -5.65
N GLY A 102 0.84 15.43 -4.70
CA GLY A 102 2.05 15.77 -3.95
C GLY A 102 3.30 15.76 -4.82
N ASP A 103 3.41 14.77 -5.71
CA ASP A 103 4.54 14.63 -6.63
C ASP A 103 4.51 15.75 -7.68
N SER A 104 3.35 16.00 -8.30
CA SER A 104 3.15 17.12 -9.22
C SER A 104 3.48 18.48 -8.58
N ALA A 105 3.06 18.71 -7.33
CA ALA A 105 3.40 19.95 -6.62
C ALA A 105 4.91 20.08 -6.33
N THR A 106 5.60 18.96 -6.10
CA THR A 106 7.06 18.94 -5.87
C THR A 106 7.81 19.26 -7.17
N ASP A 107 7.37 18.69 -8.29
CA ASP A 107 7.93 18.98 -9.61
C ASP A 107 7.69 20.46 -10.01
N GLU A 108 6.48 20.98 -9.79
CA GLU A 108 6.18 22.39 -9.99
C GLU A 108 7.02 23.29 -9.08
N PHE A 109 7.19 22.92 -7.82
CA PHE A 109 8.02 23.65 -6.87
C PHE A 109 9.47 23.73 -7.34
N GLN A 110 10.05 22.62 -7.81
CA GLN A 110 11.41 22.63 -8.35
C GLN A 110 11.55 23.59 -9.52
N ASN A 111 10.59 23.57 -10.46
CA ASN A 111 10.60 24.50 -11.60
C ASN A 111 10.51 25.98 -11.15
N VAL A 112 9.72 26.26 -10.12
CA VAL A 112 9.58 27.61 -9.55
C VAL A 112 10.88 28.06 -8.87
N VAL A 113 11.54 27.17 -8.12
CA VAL A 113 12.83 27.44 -7.48
C VAL A 113 13.92 27.69 -8.53
N ASP A 114 13.97 26.91 -9.60
CA ASP A 114 14.92 27.14 -10.69
C ASP A 114 14.75 28.54 -11.31
N GLY A 115 13.50 29.01 -11.45
CA GLY A 115 13.19 30.36 -11.91
C GLY A 115 13.59 31.47 -10.93
N VAL A 116 13.46 31.20 -9.62
CA VAL A 116 13.98 32.09 -8.55
C VAL A 116 15.48 32.20 -8.65
N ASP A 117 16.19 31.07 -8.77
CA ASP A 117 17.65 31.02 -8.84
C ASP A 117 18.18 31.75 -10.07
N GLU A 118 17.51 31.64 -11.21
CA GLU A 118 17.85 32.40 -12.41
C GLU A 118 17.71 33.92 -12.18
N ALA A 119 16.60 34.35 -11.60
CA ALA A 119 16.35 35.75 -11.30
C ALA A 119 17.34 36.30 -10.26
N HIS A 120 17.66 35.50 -9.24
CA HIS A 120 18.65 35.83 -8.22
C HIS A 120 20.05 35.94 -8.82
N GLY A 121 20.48 34.95 -9.60
CA GLY A 121 21.76 34.98 -10.29
C GLY A 121 21.88 36.15 -11.29
N ARG A 122 20.76 36.64 -11.85
CA ARG A 122 20.75 37.89 -12.61
C ARG A 122 21.00 39.09 -11.71
N LEU A 123 20.29 39.21 -10.60
CA LEU A 123 20.46 40.31 -9.66
C LEU A 123 21.91 40.36 -9.12
N GLU A 124 22.48 39.25 -8.69
CA GLU A 124 23.87 39.18 -8.21
C GLU A 124 24.87 39.69 -9.26
N ARG A 125 24.70 39.32 -10.54
CA ARG A 125 25.53 39.83 -11.64
C ARG A 125 25.41 41.36 -11.79
N THR A 126 24.20 41.91 -11.66
CA THR A 126 24.00 43.37 -11.72
C THR A 126 24.65 44.07 -10.53
N LEU A 127 24.52 43.52 -9.31
CA LEU A 127 25.13 44.06 -8.10
C LEU A 127 26.67 43.99 -8.16
N ALA A 128 27.23 42.89 -8.66
CA ALA A 128 28.67 42.75 -8.89
C ALA A 128 29.19 43.80 -9.88
N GLY A 129 28.42 44.07 -10.94
CA GLY A 129 28.74 45.14 -11.90
C GLY A 129 28.73 46.54 -11.29
N LEU A 130 27.84 46.79 -10.33
CA LEU A 130 27.77 48.05 -9.59
C LEU A 130 28.92 48.21 -8.58
N LYS A 131 29.28 47.14 -7.86
CA LYS A 131 30.45 47.10 -6.97
C LYS A 131 31.76 47.33 -7.74
N GLY A 132 31.85 46.84 -8.98
CA GLY A 132 33.04 47.05 -9.83
C GLY A 132 33.14 48.43 -10.47
N ARG A 133 32.10 49.28 -10.42
CA ARG A 133 32.11 50.63 -11.00
C ARG A 133 32.40 51.67 -9.92
N VAL A 134 33.63 52.18 -9.93
CA VAL A 134 34.07 53.31 -9.11
C VAL A 134 33.46 54.61 -9.64
N VAL A 135 33.03 55.48 -8.72
CA VAL A 135 32.48 56.79 -9.08
C VAL A 135 33.61 57.77 -9.41
N ASP A 136 33.48 58.51 -10.51
CA ASP A 136 34.44 59.52 -10.95
C ASP A 136 34.77 60.56 -9.85
N ALA A 137 36.06 60.82 -9.65
CA ALA A 137 36.60 61.71 -8.64
C ALA A 137 36.14 63.18 -8.77
N GLU A 138 35.72 63.63 -9.96
CA GLU A 138 35.17 64.98 -10.14
C GLU A 138 33.75 65.11 -9.56
N LEU A 139 32.94 64.04 -9.61
CA LEU A 139 31.63 63.99 -8.99
C LEU A 139 31.70 63.81 -7.46
N GLN A 140 32.77 63.20 -6.97
CA GLN A 140 32.98 63.00 -5.53
C GLN A 140 33.45 64.28 -4.81
N ARG A 141 34.26 65.12 -5.46
CA ARG A 141 34.85 66.33 -4.86
C ARG A 141 33.85 67.42 -4.52
N THR A 142 32.72 67.51 -5.24
CA THR A 142 31.73 68.58 -5.03
C THR A 142 30.91 68.45 -3.75
N GLY A 143 31.08 67.37 -2.97
CA GLY A 143 30.27 67.08 -1.78
C GLY A 143 30.94 67.31 -0.42
N ASN A 144 32.26 67.51 -0.34
CA ASN A 144 33.00 67.55 0.94
C ASN A 144 33.79 68.85 1.20
N ASP A 145 33.63 69.89 0.38
CA ASP A 145 34.28 71.20 0.59
C ASP A 145 33.52 72.09 1.61
N GLY A 146 32.95 71.47 2.65
CA GLY A 146 32.13 72.12 3.66
C GLY A 146 32.54 71.71 5.07
N GLU A 147 33.62 72.35 5.55
CA GLU A 147 33.93 72.63 6.96
C GLU A 147 34.19 71.42 7.90
N ASP A 148 35.33 71.50 8.60
CA ASP A 148 35.80 70.65 9.71
C ASP A 148 36.43 69.29 9.38
N GLU A 149 37.72 69.28 9.05
CA GLU A 149 38.59 68.13 9.32
C GLU A 149 39.68 68.52 10.34
N THR A 150 39.41 68.21 11.61
CA THR A 150 40.45 67.89 12.59
C THR A 150 40.99 66.50 12.31
N ASP A 151 42.32 66.41 12.23
CA ASP A 151 43.16 65.22 12.22
C ASP A 151 42.49 63.93 12.73
N GLU A 152 42.28 62.95 11.84
CA GLU A 152 42.62 61.54 12.06
C GLU A 152 42.47 60.77 10.73
N GLN A 153 43.43 59.88 10.48
CA GLN A 153 43.62 59.17 9.21
C GLN A 153 42.35 58.43 8.75
N CYS A 154 41.72 58.92 7.69
CA CYS A 154 40.78 58.13 6.89
C CYS A 154 41.32 58.05 5.46
N GLU A 155 41.74 56.85 5.07
CA GLU A 155 42.01 56.47 3.69
C GLU A 155 40.84 56.93 2.77
N PRO A 156 41.11 57.48 1.58
CA PRO A 156 40.06 57.85 0.65
C PRO A 156 39.42 56.57 0.11
N THR A 157 38.34 56.11 0.72
CA THR A 157 37.58 54.97 0.21
C THR A 157 36.90 55.38 -1.09
N GLU A 158 37.38 54.82 -2.20
CA GLU A 158 36.77 55.01 -3.52
C GLU A 158 35.32 54.50 -3.47
N LYS A 159 34.36 55.45 -3.46
CA LYS A 159 32.93 55.10 -3.45
C LYS A 159 32.56 54.42 -4.77
N THR A 160 31.85 53.31 -4.67
CA THR A 160 31.32 52.56 -5.81
C THR A 160 29.86 52.92 -6.05
N LEU A 161 29.31 52.57 -7.21
CA LEU A 161 27.88 52.76 -7.47
C LEU A 161 26.99 51.97 -6.51
N TYR A 162 27.49 50.86 -5.96
CA TYR A 162 26.77 50.04 -4.98
C TYR A 162 26.46 50.81 -3.69
N ASP A 163 27.34 51.70 -3.25
CA ASP A 163 27.19 52.45 -1.99
C ASP A 163 26.00 53.44 -2.01
N PHE A 164 25.46 53.71 -3.19
CA PHE A 164 24.30 54.58 -3.39
C PHE A 164 22.96 53.81 -3.44
N ILE A 165 23.01 52.48 -3.30
CA ILE A 165 21.85 51.60 -3.38
C ILE A 165 21.45 51.14 -1.97
N GLN A 166 20.14 50.96 -1.75
CA GLN A 166 19.62 50.41 -0.51
C GLN A 166 19.86 48.91 -0.43
N GLU A 167 20.77 48.50 0.43
CA GLU A 167 21.13 47.09 0.63
C GLU A 167 19.94 46.25 1.13
N SER A 168 19.11 46.80 2.02
CA SER A 168 17.99 46.07 2.63
C SER A 168 16.96 45.55 1.62
N ALA A 169 16.76 46.25 0.50
CA ALA A 169 15.70 45.92 -0.45
C ALA A 169 15.88 44.53 -1.10
N HIS A 170 17.11 44.11 -1.37
CA HIS A 170 17.37 42.79 -1.96
C HIS A 170 17.44 41.69 -0.90
N THR A 171 18.03 41.98 0.27
CA THR A 171 18.14 41.00 1.38
C THR A 171 16.77 40.65 1.95
N ASP A 172 15.86 41.63 2.06
CA ASP A 172 14.50 41.41 2.54
C ASP A 172 13.69 40.53 1.56
N LEU A 173 13.93 40.71 0.26
CA LEU A 173 13.27 39.93 -0.78
C LEU A 173 13.78 38.48 -0.82
N GLU A 174 15.10 38.28 -0.69
CA GLU A 174 15.71 36.96 -0.56
C GLU A 174 15.22 36.23 0.70
N ALA A 175 15.20 36.91 1.85
CA ALA A 175 14.68 36.36 3.10
C ALA A 175 13.20 35.98 2.98
N SER A 176 12.39 36.80 2.30
CA SER A 176 10.98 36.49 2.04
C SER A 176 10.80 35.26 1.16
N ILE A 177 11.61 35.09 0.11
CA ILE A 177 11.53 33.91 -0.77
C ILE A 177 11.96 32.65 -0.01
N ARG A 178 13.04 32.73 0.78
CA ARG A 178 13.47 31.62 1.63
C ARG A 178 12.39 31.20 2.63
N GLY A 179 11.70 32.18 3.23
CA GLY A 179 10.55 31.90 4.10
C GLY A 179 9.43 31.12 3.41
N LEU A 180 9.11 31.46 2.14
CA LEU A 180 8.12 30.73 1.34
C LEU A 180 8.56 29.32 0.97
N VAL A 181 9.86 29.12 0.71
CA VAL A 181 10.46 27.78 0.49
C VAL A 181 10.36 26.93 1.75
N ASP A 182 10.68 27.51 2.91
CA ASP A 182 10.56 26.81 4.20
C ASP A 182 9.08 26.47 4.50
N GLU A 183 8.15 27.38 4.18
CA GLU A 183 6.71 27.16 4.32
C GLU A 183 6.21 25.99 3.45
N PHE A 184 6.65 25.90 2.19
CA PHE A 184 6.37 24.75 1.34
C PHE A 184 6.86 23.45 1.97
N GLY A 185 8.09 23.45 2.50
CA GLY A 185 8.65 22.30 3.20
C GLY A 185 7.80 21.86 4.40
N VAL A 186 7.27 22.80 5.18
CA VAL A 186 6.35 22.50 6.30
C VAL A 186 5.04 21.88 5.80
N VAL A 187 4.41 22.50 4.80
CA VAL A 187 3.13 22.05 4.23
C VAL A 187 3.28 20.65 3.59
N LYS A 188 4.36 20.42 2.85
CA LYS A 188 4.71 19.11 2.26
C LYS A 188 4.93 18.03 3.32
N ASN A 189 5.65 18.33 4.41
CA ASN A 189 5.85 17.38 5.51
C ASN A 189 4.53 16.98 6.20
N ILE A 190 3.60 17.92 6.36
CA ILE A 190 2.27 17.64 6.92
C ILE A 190 1.50 16.70 6.00
N PHE A 191 1.52 16.97 4.70
CA PHE A 191 0.88 16.16 3.67
C PHE A 191 1.48 14.74 3.58
N ASP A 192 2.81 14.63 3.56
CA ASP A 192 3.50 13.32 3.51
C ASP A 192 3.24 12.47 4.76
N ARG A 193 3.07 13.11 5.92
CA ARG A 193 2.66 12.42 7.15
C ARG A 193 1.24 11.85 7.02
N ASP A 194 0.32 12.61 6.44
CA ASP A 194 -1.06 12.18 6.19
C ASP A 194 -1.10 10.98 5.22
N LEU A 195 -0.33 11.04 4.13
CA LEU A 195 -0.16 9.92 3.20
C LEU A 195 0.40 8.66 3.87
N ARG A 196 1.41 8.79 4.75
CA ARG A 196 1.95 7.64 5.50
C ARG A 196 0.92 7.03 6.45
N GLN A 197 0.02 7.85 7.01
CA GLN A 197 -1.07 7.34 7.83
C GLN A 197 -2.06 6.54 6.98
N PHE A 198 -2.41 7.04 5.78
CA PHE A 198 -3.21 6.31 4.80
C PHE A 198 -2.57 4.97 4.44
N ASP A 199 -1.27 4.97 4.12
CA ASP A 199 -0.50 3.75 3.83
C ASP A 199 -0.49 2.75 4.99
N GLY A 200 -0.47 3.27 6.23
CA GLY A 200 -0.60 2.46 7.43
C GLY A 200 -1.92 1.70 7.49
N TYR A 201 -3.04 2.36 7.18
CA TYR A 201 -4.36 1.70 7.13
C TYR A 201 -4.43 0.66 6.02
N LEU A 202 -3.96 0.97 4.80
CA LEU A 202 -3.94 0.02 3.69
C LEU A 202 -3.10 -1.22 4.00
N ARG A 203 -1.92 -1.03 4.60
CA ARG A 203 -1.04 -2.13 4.99
C ARG A 203 -1.68 -3.00 6.07
N ASP A 204 -2.26 -2.40 7.09
CA ASP A 204 -2.93 -3.12 8.17
C ASP A 204 -4.14 -3.94 7.67
N ILE A 205 -4.91 -3.40 6.72
CA ILE A 205 -5.98 -4.14 6.03
C ILE A 205 -5.41 -5.30 5.21
N SER A 206 -4.35 -5.07 4.43
CA SER A 206 -3.72 -6.11 3.61
C SER A 206 -3.11 -7.24 4.46
N ASP A 207 -2.39 -6.89 5.53
CA ASP A 207 -1.75 -7.84 6.43
C ASP A 207 -2.82 -8.72 7.11
N THR A 208 -3.92 -8.11 7.58
CA THR A 208 -5.02 -8.87 8.18
C THR A 208 -5.76 -9.77 7.19
N LEU A 209 -5.89 -9.34 5.93
CA LEU A 209 -6.44 -10.17 4.86
C LEU A 209 -5.52 -11.37 4.54
N GLN A 210 -4.21 -11.15 4.45
CA GLN A 210 -3.23 -12.22 4.23
C GLN A 210 -3.20 -13.22 5.39
N HIS A 211 -3.30 -12.75 6.64
CA HIS A 211 -3.43 -13.64 7.79
C HIS A 211 -4.72 -14.48 7.73
N ALA A 212 -5.83 -13.92 7.24
CA ALA A 212 -7.06 -14.67 7.02
C ALA A 212 -6.90 -15.81 5.99
N ASP A 213 -6.06 -15.60 4.97
CA ASP A 213 -5.70 -16.62 3.98
C ASP A 213 -4.81 -17.71 4.53
N LEU A 214 -3.81 -17.33 5.33
CA LEU A 214 -2.92 -18.29 5.98
C LEU A 214 -3.70 -19.21 6.92
N HIS A 215 -4.69 -18.71 7.67
CA HIS A 215 -5.55 -19.56 8.51
C HIS A 215 -6.52 -20.45 7.70
N SER A 216 -6.84 -20.08 6.45
CA SER A 216 -7.61 -20.94 5.53
C SER A 216 -6.79 -22.11 4.98
N THR A 217 -5.47 -21.96 4.86
CA THR A 217 -4.58 -22.99 4.29
C THR A 217 -3.68 -23.68 5.31
N SER A 218 -3.59 -23.20 6.55
CA SER A 218 -2.64 -23.70 7.56
C SER A 218 -3.35 -24.48 8.66
N GLY A 219 -3.74 -25.72 8.32
CA GLY A 219 -3.70 -26.79 9.32
C GLY A 219 -2.25 -27.28 9.49
N PRO A 220 -1.89 -27.96 10.60
CA PRO A 220 -0.53 -28.49 10.85
C PRO A 220 -0.04 -29.58 9.88
N GLN A 221 -0.69 -29.75 8.71
CA GLN A 221 -0.39 -30.79 7.74
C GLN A 221 -0.43 -30.18 6.33
N ALA A 222 0.64 -30.44 5.58
CA ALA A 222 0.75 -30.37 4.12
C ALA A 222 0.84 -28.99 3.45
N LYS A 223 2.08 -28.55 3.22
CA LYS A 223 2.44 -28.19 1.84
C LYS A 223 2.15 -29.43 0.99
N GLN A 224 0.99 -29.49 0.34
CA GLN A 224 0.66 -30.60 -0.55
C GLN A 224 1.80 -30.78 -1.53
N THR A 225 2.46 -31.94 -1.45
CA THR A 225 3.45 -32.31 -2.45
C THR A 225 2.71 -32.81 -3.69
N LEU A 226 3.37 -32.85 -4.85
CA LEU A 226 2.78 -33.37 -6.11
C LEU A 226 2.26 -34.83 -5.99
N TYR A 227 2.57 -35.52 -4.89
CA TYR A 227 2.23 -36.91 -4.60
C TYR A 227 1.13 -37.08 -3.55
N ASP A 228 0.59 -36.00 -2.96
CA ASP A 228 -0.54 -36.11 -2.04
C ASP A 228 -1.85 -36.28 -2.82
N ASP A 229 -2.65 -37.27 -2.41
CA ASP A 229 -4.01 -37.42 -2.95
C ASP A 229 -4.84 -36.16 -2.65
N PRO A 230 -5.66 -35.70 -3.62
CA PRO A 230 -6.42 -34.47 -3.46
C PRO A 230 -7.40 -34.61 -2.30
N THR A 231 -7.37 -33.67 -1.35
CA THR A 231 -8.33 -33.60 -0.24
C THR A 231 -9.75 -33.77 -0.77
N PRO A 232 -10.51 -34.74 -0.25
CA PRO A 232 -11.85 -35.06 -0.75
C PRO A 232 -12.75 -33.83 -0.63
N SER A 233 -13.54 -33.56 -1.68
CA SER A 233 -14.45 -32.42 -1.64
C SER A 233 -15.54 -32.63 -0.60
N ILE A 234 -16.01 -31.54 0.01
CA ILE A 234 -17.03 -31.57 1.07
C ILE A 234 -18.27 -32.41 0.69
N PRO A 235 -18.82 -32.32 -0.54
CA PRO A 235 -19.93 -33.18 -0.94
C PRO A 235 -19.57 -34.67 -1.06
N LYS A 236 -18.31 -35.00 -1.39
CA LYS A 236 -17.83 -36.39 -1.44
C LYS A 236 -17.70 -36.96 -0.02
N LEU A 237 -17.17 -36.18 0.93
CA LEU A 237 -17.10 -36.56 2.35
C LEU A 237 -18.49 -36.90 2.92
N PHE A 238 -19.47 -36.02 2.67
CA PHE A 238 -20.85 -36.26 3.11
C PHE A 238 -21.46 -37.51 2.48
N ARG A 239 -21.33 -37.68 1.15
CA ARG A 239 -21.88 -38.85 0.45
C ARG A 239 -21.21 -40.16 0.86
N ALA A 240 -19.90 -40.14 1.10
CA ALA A 240 -19.17 -41.30 1.61
C ALA A 240 -19.73 -41.69 2.98
N MET A 241 -19.86 -40.73 3.90
CA MET A 241 -20.37 -40.99 5.23
C MET A 241 -21.84 -41.45 5.26
N ASP A 242 -22.72 -40.88 4.44
CA ASP A 242 -24.11 -41.32 4.29
C ASP A 242 -24.18 -42.73 3.68
N GLY A 243 -23.27 -43.05 2.74
CA GLY A 243 -23.11 -44.39 2.17
C GLY A 243 -22.62 -45.42 3.20
N HIS A 244 -21.61 -45.08 4.00
CA HIS A 244 -21.08 -45.97 5.04
C HIS A 244 -22.12 -46.21 6.13
N ALA A 245 -22.86 -45.19 6.55
CA ALA A 245 -23.97 -45.36 7.50
C ALA A 245 -25.11 -46.24 6.95
N ALA A 246 -25.39 -46.16 5.64
CA ALA A 246 -26.35 -47.04 4.98
C ALA A 246 -25.86 -48.50 4.95
N GLN A 247 -24.57 -48.72 4.62
CA GLN A 247 -23.94 -50.05 4.67
C GLN A 247 -23.95 -50.62 6.09
N MET A 248 -23.63 -49.80 7.11
CA MET A 248 -23.72 -50.20 8.51
C MET A 248 -25.14 -50.63 8.90
N ALA A 249 -26.17 -49.95 8.40
CA ALA A 249 -27.56 -50.35 8.65
C ALA A 249 -27.93 -51.69 7.99
N GLU A 250 -27.39 -51.97 6.80
CA GLU A 250 -27.59 -53.23 6.08
C GLU A 250 -26.91 -54.40 6.80
N LEU A 251 -25.65 -54.24 7.20
CA LEU A 251 -24.90 -55.21 8.00
C LEU A 251 -25.54 -55.44 9.39
N PHE A 252 -26.01 -54.38 10.05
CA PHE A 252 -26.72 -54.54 11.31
C PHE A 252 -28.07 -55.26 11.12
N SER A 253 -28.77 -55.03 10.00
CA SER A 253 -29.99 -55.76 9.66
C SER A 253 -29.71 -57.26 9.42
N SER A 254 -28.58 -57.63 8.82
CA SER A 254 -28.21 -59.04 8.68
C SER A 254 -27.91 -59.70 10.03
N LEU A 255 -27.25 -59.00 10.95
CA LEU A 255 -27.05 -59.46 12.33
C LEU A 255 -28.37 -59.67 13.09
N ILE A 256 -29.34 -58.75 12.96
CA ILE A 256 -30.68 -58.93 13.54
C ILE A 256 -31.38 -60.16 12.95
N LYS A 257 -31.34 -60.33 11.63
CA LYS A 257 -31.93 -61.51 10.96
C LYS A 257 -31.28 -62.80 11.45
N HIS A 258 -29.95 -62.83 11.61
CA HIS A 258 -29.23 -63.98 12.15
C HIS A 258 -29.62 -64.27 13.61
N TYR A 259 -29.76 -63.23 14.43
CA TYR A 259 -30.28 -63.37 15.80
C TYR A 259 -31.70 -63.97 15.80
N ASP A 260 -32.62 -63.43 14.99
CA ASP A 260 -34.00 -63.94 14.88
C ASP A 260 -34.05 -65.38 14.34
N LEU A 261 -33.13 -65.75 13.43
CA LEU A 261 -32.94 -67.10 12.94
C LEU A 261 -32.46 -68.04 14.05
N CYS A 262 -31.49 -67.63 14.89
CA CYS A 262 -31.02 -68.38 16.05
C CYS A 262 -32.14 -68.59 17.09
N VAL A 263 -32.93 -67.54 17.34
CA VAL A 263 -34.12 -67.58 18.20
C VAL A 263 -35.13 -68.61 17.69
N THR A 264 -35.38 -68.63 16.38
CA THR A 264 -36.30 -69.56 15.73
C THR A 264 -35.75 -70.99 15.78
N ALA A 265 -34.48 -71.20 15.46
CA ALA A 265 -33.82 -72.50 15.53
C ALA A 265 -33.84 -73.12 16.94
N LEU A 266 -33.68 -72.30 17.99
CA LEU A 266 -33.78 -72.72 19.39
C LEU A 266 -35.22 -73.10 19.79
N LYS A 267 -36.24 -72.38 19.28
CA LYS A 267 -37.65 -72.72 19.52
C LYS A 267 -38.04 -74.08 18.91
N HIS A 268 -37.45 -74.42 17.76
CA HIS A 268 -37.67 -75.69 17.05
C HIS A 268 -36.75 -76.84 17.50
N THR A 269 -36.01 -76.65 18.59
CA THR A 269 -35.12 -77.66 19.16
C THR A 269 -35.55 -78.01 20.58
N GLU A 270 -35.70 -79.30 20.86
CA GLU A 270 -36.11 -79.80 22.17
C GLU A 270 -35.13 -79.34 23.26
N GLY A 271 -35.62 -78.73 24.34
CA GLY A 271 -34.79 -78.17 25.41
C GLY A 271 -34.08 -76.84 25.08
N GLY A 272 -34.21 -76.32 23.86
CA GLY A 272 -33.52 -75.11 23.39
C GLY A 272 -33.83 -73.84 24.19
N GLY A 273 -35.11 -73.62 24.51
CA GLY A 273 -35.53 -72.44 25.28
C GLY A 273 -35.03 -72.43 26.73
N GLU A 274 -34.94 -73.60 27.38
CA GLU A 274 -34.42 -73.70 28.76
C GLU A 274 -32.89 -73.56 28.79
N ALA A 275 -32.19 -74.16 27.83
CA ALA A 275 -30.73 -74.04 27.69
C ALA A 275 -30.30 -72.60 27.35
N ALA A 276 -31.00 -71.93 26.44
CA ALA A 276 -30.75 -70.52 26.11
C ALA A 276 -30.97 -69.60 27.33
N LYS A 277 -32.01 -69.86 28.14
CA LYS A 277 -32.29 -69.11 29.37
C LYS A 277 -31.15 -69.24 30.38
N GLN A 278 -30.66 -70.45 30.61
CA GLN A 278 -29.56 -70.70 31.53
C GLN A 278 -28.26 -70.03 31.05
N ALA A 279 -27.99 -70.09 29.75
CA ALA A 279 -26.78 -69.51 29.16
C ALA A 279 -26.79 -67.96 29.19
N VAL A 280 -27.93 -67.32 28.90
CA VAL A 280 -28.08 -65.86 29.01
C VAL A 280 -27.94 -65.38 30.46
N GLN A 281 -28.41 -66.16 31.43
CA GLN A 281 -28.24 -65.86 32.86
C GLN A 281 -26.79 -66.05 33.33
N ALA A 282 -26.10 -67.08 32.82
CA ALA A 282 -24.70 -67.35 33.12
C ALA A 282 -23.77 -66.25 32.57
N GLU A 283 -24.04 -65.75 31.36
CA GLU A 283 -23.26 -64.70 30.70
C GLU A 283 -23.66 -63.27 31.13
N HIS A 284 -24.57 -63.11 32.10
CA HIS A 284 -25.07 -61.80 32.58
C HIS A 284 -25.63 -60.87 31.48
N LEU A 285 -26.02 -61.41 30.32
CA LEU A 285 -26.53 -60.65 29.16
C LEU A 285 -27.99 -60.18 29.31
N SER A 286 -28.57 -60.31 30.52
CA SER A 286 -29.98 -59.97 30.82
C SER A 286 -30.22 -58.46 31.03
N ALA A 287 -29.16 -57.65 31.18
CA ALA A 287 -29.27 -56.24 31.57
C ALA A 287 -28.97 -55.23 30.43
N GLN A 288 -28.50 -55.70 29.27
CA GLN A 288 -27.89 -54.83 28.25
C GLN A 288 -28.81 -54.44 27.07
N ASN A 289 -30.05 -54.95 26.96
CA ASN A 289 -31.02 -54.43 25.99
C ASN A 289 -32.48 -54.80 26.34
N PRO A 290 -33.46 -53.88 26.27
CA PRO A 290 -34.88 -54.13 26.52
C PRO A 290 -35.64 -54.56 25.25
N ALA A 291 -35.00 -55.27 24.32
CA ALA A 291 -35.66 -55.73 23.11
C ALA A 291 -36.63 -56.88 23.46
N GLY A 292 -37.93 -56.61 23.44
CA GLY A 292 -39.02 -57.53 23.80
C GLY A 292 -39.11 -58.85 23.02
N GLY A 293 -38.11 -59.19 22.20
CA GLY A 293 -37.95 -60.51 21.57
C GLY A 293 -37.60 -61.61 22.57
N GLU A 294 -36.99 -61.27 23.71
CA GLU A 294 -36.68 -62.24 24.77
C GLU A 294 -37.96 -62.90 25.33
N GLU A 295 -39.04 -62.13 25.48
CA GLU A 295 -40.31 -62.65 25.99
C GLU A 295 -40.93 -63.69 25.04
N SER A 296 -40.66 -63.60 23.74
CA SER A 296 -41.16 -64.52 22.70
C SER A 296 -40.46 -65.88 22.71
N LEU A 297 -39.22 -65.97 23.19
CA LEU A 297 -38.46 -67.22 23.34
C LEU A 297 -38.90 -68.03 24.57
N TYR A 298 -39.31 -67.31 25.63
CA TYR A 298 -39.70 -67.89 26.91
C TYR A 298 -41.22 -68.01 27.09
N LYS A 299 -42.02 -67.41 26.20
CA LYS A 299 -43.46 -67.69 26.11
C LYS A 299 -43.67 -69.07 25.50
N LYS A 300 -44.59 -69.83 26.10
CA LYS A 300 -45.03 -71.15 25.64
C LYS A 300 -45.91 -71.05 24.39
N THR A 301 -45.49 -70.29 23.38
CA THR A 301 -46.14 -70.26 22.07
C THR A 301 -45.64 -71.47 21.30
N VAL A 302 -46.57 -72.35 20.92
CA VAL A 302 -46.27 -73.49 20.05
C VAL A 302 -45.66 -72.94 18.76
N PRO A 303 -44.41 -73.30 18.42
CA PRO A 303 -43.79 -72.85 17.17
C PRO A 303 -44.64 -73.29 15.96
N GLU A 304 -44.68 -72.50 14.89
CA GLU A 304 -45.37 -72.90 13.66
C GLU A 304 -44.75 -74.20 13.13
N PRO A 305 -45.53 -75.21 12.72
CA PRO A 305 -44.95 -76.49 12.31
C PRO A 305 -44.09 -76.33 11.05
N ILE A 306 -42.77 -76.39 11.23
CA ILE A 306 -41.75 -76.40 10.17
C ILE A 306 -41.47 -77.85 9.76
N ASP A 307 -41.29 -78.09 8.46
CA ASP A 307 -40.93 -79.41 7.95
C ASP A 307 -39.50 -79.84 8.36
N GLU A 308 -39.21 -81.13 8.42
CA GLU A 308 -37.90 -81.61 8.89
C GLU A 308 -36.76 -81.21 7.93
N GLU A 309 -37.06 -81.11 6.62
CA GLU A 309 -36.13 -80.64 5.60
C GLU A 309 -35.84 -79.14 5.76
N GLU A 310 -36.88 -78.34 6.00
CA GLU A 310 -36.80 -76.90 6.23
C GLU A 310 -36.03 -76.60 7.53
N ARG A 311 -36.21 -77.40 8.59
CA ARG A 311 -35.44 -77.32 9.83
C ARG A 311 -33.96 -77.63 9.63
N LYS A 312 -33.62 -78.66 8.86
CA LYS A 312 -32.21 -78.99 8.54
C LYS A 312 -31.55 -77.89 7.71
N GLN A 313 -32.29 -77.28 6.80
CA GLN A 313 -31.81 -76.14 6.02
C GLN A 313 -31.58 -74.90 6.90
N MET A 314 -32.51 -74.58 7.80
CA MET A 314 -32.35 -73.48 8.76
C MET A 314 -31.10 -73.65 9.64
N LEU A 315 -30.88 -74.84 10.20
CA LEU A 315 -29.69 -75.12 11.03
C LEU A 315 -28.38 -74.99 10.24
N ARG A 316 -28.39 -75.33 8.94
CA ARG A 316 -27.22 -75.13 8.07
C ARG A 316 -26.93 -73.65 7.83
N VAL A 317 -27.97 -72.82 7.66
CA VAL A 317 -27.83 -71.36 7.51
C VAL A 317 -27.30 -70.74 8.80
N VAL A 318 -27.84 -71.12 9.97
CA VAL A 318 -27.33 -70.66 11.28
C VAL A 318 -25.83 -70.94 11.43
N GLU A 319 -25.40 -72.15 11.10
CA GLU A 319 -23.99 -72.56 11.22
C GLU A 319 -23.07 -71.79 10.24
N GLY A 320 -23.55 -71.54 9.02
CA GLY A 320 -22.83 -70.73 8.03
C GLY A 320 -22.68 -69.28 8.47
N ASP A 321 -23.80 -68.61 8.74
CA ASP A 321 -23.84 -67.22 9.20
C ASP A 321 -23.00 -67.01 10.47
N ALA A 322 -23.03 -67.98 11.40
CA ALA A 322 -22.29 -67.86 12.66
C ALA A 322 -20.77 -67.78 12.49
N SER A 323 -20.23 -68.27 11.37
CA SER A 323 -18.80 -68.13 11.05
C SER A 323 -18.46 -66.73 10.49
N GLU A 324 -19.45 -66.00 9.96
CA GLU A 324 -19.28 -64.68 9.36
C GLU A 324 -19.59 -63.52 10.33
N VAL A 325 -20.24 -63.80 11.48
CA VAL A 325 -20.67 -62.77 12.44
C VAL A 325 -19.51 -61.88 12.92
N GLU A 326 -18.33 -62.44 13.23
CA GLU A 326 -17.19 -61.64 13.69
C GLU A 326 -16.61 -60.76 12.57
N ASP A 327 -16.59 -61.25 11.33
CA ASP A 327 -16.14 -60.47 10.17
C ASP A 327 -17.08 -59.28 9.90
N VAL A 328 -18.40 -59.49 10.01
CA VAL A 328 -19.40 -58.42 9.90
C VAL A 328 -19.26 -57.38 11.01
N ILE A 329 -18.90 -57.79 12.24
CA ILE A 329 -18.64 -56.85 13.35
C ILE A 329 -17.38 -56.03 13.07
N ASN A 330 -16.33 -56.65 12.55
CA ASN A 330 -15.10 -55.94 12.18
C ASN A 330 -15.36 -54.93 11.06
N GLU A 331 -16.11 -55.31 10.03
CA GLU A 331 -16.53 -54.40 8.95
C GLU A 331 -17.37 -53.22 9.48
N LEU A 332 -18.31 -53.48 10.41
CA LEU A 332 -19.08 -52.43 11.09
C LEU A 332 -18.18 -51.45 11.88
N HIS A 333 -17.12 -51.96 12.50
CA HIS A 333 -16.16 -51.14 13.22
C HIS A 333 -15.33 -50.28 12.26
N GLU A 334 -14.81 -50.85 11.19
CA GLU A 334 -14.05 -50.13 10.15
C GLU A 334 -14.90 -49.01 9.52
N LEU A 335 -16.14 -49.31 9.13
CA LEU A 335 -17.07 -48.31 8.60
C LEU A 335 -17.37 -47.20 9.62
N SER A 336 -17.48 -47.53 10.91
CA SER A 336 -17.67 -46.54 11.98
C SER A 336 -16.47 -45.61 12.09
N GLU A 337 -15.24 -46.13 12.03
CA GLU A 337 -14.01 -45.32 12.05
C GLU A 337 -13.92 -44.39 10.83
N GLU A 338 -14.31 -44.88 9.65
CA GLU A 338 -14.34 -44.06 8.43
C GLU A 338 -15.40 -42.94 8.48
N VAL A 339 -16.57 -43.21 9.06
CA VAL A 339 -17.61 -42.21 9.31
C VAL A 339 -17.09 -41.13 10.26
N GLU A 340 -16.42 -41.51 11.35
CA GLU A 340 -15.84 -40.56 12.31
C GLU A 340 -14.73 -39.71 11.68
N SER A 341 -13.83 -40.34 10.92
CA SER A 341 -12.76 -39.63 10.19
C SER A 341 -13.33 -38.62 9.19
N SER A 342 -14.35 -39.00 8.43
CA SER A 342 -15.01 -38.12 7.46
C SER A 342 -15.71 -36.95 8.16
N TYR A 343 -16.35 -37.20 9.30
CA TYR A 343 -16.97 -36.16 10.11
C TYR A 343 -15.95 -35.16 10.67
N GLU A 344 -14.81 -35.62 11.16
CA GLU A 344 -13.76 -34.74 11.69
C GLU A 344 -13.17 -33.83 10.59
N GLN A 345 -12.99 -34.35 9.38
CA GLN A 345 -12.59 -33.54 8.22
C GLN A 345 -13.62 -32.46 7.87
N LEU A 346 -14.92 -32.79 7.95
CA LEU A 346 -16.00 -31.84 7.73
C LEU A 346 -16.04 -30.77 8.82
N HIS A 347 -15.89 -31.17 10.08
CA HIS A 347 -15.86 -30.27 11.22
C HIS A 347 -14.65 -29.30 11.17
N SER A 348 -13.46 -29.80 10.82
CA SER A 348 -12.29 -28.96 10.52
C SER A 348 -12.58 -27.95 9.42
N SER A 349 -13.27 -28.37 8.35
CA SER A 349 -13.68 -27.48 7.26
C SER A 349 -14.66 -26.39 7.71
N ALA A 350 -15.62 -26.72 8.59
CA ALA A 350 -16.50 -25.73 9.21
C ALA A 350 -15.73 -24.72 10.07
N ASN A 351 -14.77 -25.18 10.87
CA ASN A 351 -13.95 -24.29 11.68
C ASN A 351 -13.08 -23.34 10.85
N ARG A 352 -12.53 -23.80 9.71
CA ARG A 352 -11.84 -22.93 8.75
C ARG A 352 -12.78 -21.87 8.17
N ALA A 353 -13.99 -22.25 7.78
CA ALA A 353 -15.00 -21.32 7.28
C ALA A 353 -15.40 -20.26 8.32
N ARG A 354 -15.58 -20.67 9.59
CA ARG A 354 -15.85 -19.76 10.74
C ARG A 354 -14.69 -18.81 11.03
N SER A 355 -13.46 -19.31 11.06
CA SER A 355 -12.25 -18.49 11.30
C SER A 355 -12.07 -17.44 10.19
N THR A 356 -12.26 -17.84 8.94
CA THR A 356 -12.24 -16.92 7.80
C THR A 356 -13.34 -15.87 7.92
N HIS A 357 -14.55 -16.27 8.31
CA HIS A 357 -15.67 -15.36 8.50
C HIS A 357 -15.37 -14.31 9.59
N SER A 358 -14.85 -14.75 10.74
CA SER A 358 -14.44 -13.86 11.82
C SER A 358 -13.33 -12.90 11.38
N SER A 359 -12.35 -13.38 10.61
CA SER A 359 -11.24 -12.55 10.13
C SER A 359 -11.71 -11.49 9.14
N LEU A 360 -12.61 -11.85 8.22
CA LEU A 360 -13.25 -10.90 7.30
C LEU A 360 -14.08 -9.85 8.03
N HIS A 361 -14.72 -10.20 9.14
CA HIS A 361 -15.40 -9.22 9.98
C HIS A 361 -14.44 -8.20 10.59
N ILE A 362 -13.24 -8.63 11.02
CA ILE A 362 -12.19 -7.72 11.51
C ILE A 362 -11.74 -6.79 10.38
N VAL A 363 -11.49 -7.33 9.18
CA VAL A 363 -11.10 -6.55 7.99
C VAL A 363 -12.17 -5.53 7.62
N LEU A 364 -13.45 -5.91 7.62
CA LEU A 364 -14.56 -4.99 7.39
C LEU A 364 -14.63 -3.88 8.44
N GLY A 365 -14.29 -4.18 9.70
CA GLY A 365 -14.15 -3.17 10.75
C GLY A 365 -13.08 -2.13 10.39
N LYS A 366 -11.89 -2.59 9.97
CA LYS A 366 -10.79 -1.71 9.52
C LYS A 366 -11.16 -0.89 8.28
N LEU A 367 -11.91 -1.48 7.35
CA LEU A 367 -12.45 -0.75 6.19
C LEU A 367 -13.42 0.36 6.62
N HIS A 368 -14.21 0.16 7.67
CA HIS A 368 -15.07 1.21 8.20
C HIS A 368 -14.28 2.32 8.92
N GLU A 369 -13.19 1.97 9.60
CA GLU A 369 -12.28 2.95 10.20
C GLU A 369 -11.67 3.87 9.14
N ILE A 370 -11.09 3.31 8.06
CA ILE A 370 -10.54 4.13 6.98
C ILE A 370 -11.64 4.89 6.23
N GLN A 371 -12.85 4.32 6.06
CA GLN A 371 -13.99 5.03 5.48
C GLN A 371 -14.30 6.31 6.26
N SER A 372 -14.24 6.26 7.59
CA SER A 372 -14.47 7.43 8.43
C SER A 372 -13.34 8.47 8.36
N ALA A 373 -12.11 8.03 8.12
CA ALA A 373 -10.93 8.87 7.99
C ALA A 373 -10.74 9.46 6.57
N LEU A 374 -11.30 8.81 5.54
CA LEU A 374 -11.12 9.15 4.12
C LEU A 374 -11.48 10.61 3.77
N PRO A 375 -12.56 11.21 4.29
CA PRO A 375 -12.85 12.62 4.06
C PRO A 375 -11.74 13.54 4.59
N SER A 376 -11.13 13.20 5.74
CA SER A 376 -10.03 13.97 6.32
C SER A 376 -8.79 13.94 5.43
N HIS A 377 -8.43 12.76 4.90
CA HIS A 377 -7.30 12.62 3.97
C HIS A 377 -7.53 13.39 2.65
N THR A 378 -8.76 13.35 2.14
CA THR A 378 -9.12 14.09 0.92
C THR A 378 -9.08 15.60 1.17
N GLU A 379 -9.52 16.06 2.34
CA GLU A 379 -9.47 17.47 2.71
C GLU A 379 -8.04 17.95 2.96
N ALA A 380 -7.18 17.10 3.54
CA ALA A 380 -5.76 17.38 3.68
C ALA A 380 -5.07 17.57 2.31
N SER A 381 -5.42 16.74 1.32
CA SER A 381 -4.94 16.89 -0.06
C SER A 381 -5.38 18.21 -0.70
N LYS A 382 -6.66 18.59 -0.55
CA LYS A 382 -7.16 19.88 -1.06
C LYS A 382 -6.50 21.07 -0.38
N SER A 383 -6.35 20.98 0.95
CA SER A 383 -5.69 22.03 1.75
C SER A 383 -4.24 22.19 1.32
N PHE A 384 -3.51 21.08 1.13
CA PHE A 384 -2.15 21.08 0.60
C PHE A 384 -2.08 21.76 -0.76
N HIS A 385 -2.98 21.41 -1.68
CA HIS A 385 -3.02 22.02 -3.02
C HIS A 385 -3.31 23.53 -2.97
N SER A 386 -4.27 23.97 -2.15
CA SER A 386 -4.57 25.39 -1.99
C SER A 386 -3.41 26.17 -1.36
N SER A 387 -2.77 25.60 -0.33
CA SER A 387 -1.56 26.21 0.25
C SER A 387 -0.41 26.27 -0.77
N TRP A 388 -0.23 25.24 -1.59
CA TRP A 388 0.74 25.25 -2.68
C TRP A 388 0.46 26.37 -3.69
N ASP A 389 -0.79 26.54 -4.12
CA ASP A 389 -1.19 27.60 -5.04
C ASP A 389 -0.89 29.01 -4.51
N GLU A 390 -1.13 29.23 -3.20
CA GLU A 390 -0.83 30.49 -2.52
C GLU A 390 0.67 30.76 -2.44
N ILE A 391 1.45 29.75 -2.04
CA ILE A 391 2.92 29.83 -1.97
C ILE A 391 3.49 30.07 -3.36
N ARG A 392 3.07 29.30 -4.36
CA ARG A 392 3.49 29.44 -5.77
C ARG A 392 3.22 30.85 -6.30
N SER A 393 2.01 31.37 -6.07
CA SER A 393 1.64 32.72 -6.48
C SER A 393 2.51 33.79 -5.80
N SER A 394 2.81 33.60 -4.51
CA SER A 394 3.68 34.48 -3.74
C SER A 394 5.12 34.45 -4.24
N ILE A 395 5.69 33.26 -4.47
CA ILE A 395 7.04 33.10 -5.04
C ILE A 395 7.11 33.73 -6.43
N ALA A 396 6.11 33.52 -7.28
CA ALA A 396 6.07 34.13 -8.62
C ALA A 396 6.05 35.66 -8.55
N SER A 397 5.28 36.25 -7.63
CA SER A 397 5.29 37.70 -7.39
C SER A 397 6.65 38.20 -6.93
N LYS A 398 7.26 37.54 -5.95
CA LYS A 398 8.57 37.91 -5.40
C LYS A 398 9.70 37.76 -6.41
N THR A 399 9.65 36.73 -7.25
CA THR A 399 10.58 36.52 -8.37
C THR A 399 10.48 37.66 -9.39
N LYS A 400 9.26 38.12 -9.69
CA LYS A 400 9.04 39.27 -10.57
C LYS A 400 9.58 40.57 -9.95
N GLU A 401 9.38 40.77 -8.64
CA GLU A 401 9.99 41.89 -7.90
C GLU A 401 11.53 41.85 -8.03
N LEU A 402 12.14 40.68 -7.88
CA LEU A 402 13.60 40.47 -7.98
C LEU A 402 14.13 40.83 -9.38
N ALA A 403 13.44 40.35 -10.43
CA ALA A 403 13.78 40.66 -11.81
C ALA A 403 13.61 42.16 -12.13
N SER A 404 12.60 42.81 -11.54
CA SER A 404 12.39 44.25 -11.68
C SER A 404 13.50 45.06 -10.99
N LEU A 405 13.95 44.60 -9.82
CA LEU A 405 15.04 45.22 -9.07
C LEU A 405 16.37 45.14 -9.84
N ALA A 406 16.67 43.98 -10.43
CA ALA A 406 17.84 43.81 -11.29
C ALA A 406 17.80 44.78 -12.50
N SER A 407 16.62 44.90 -13.13
CA SER A 407 16.44 45.81 -14.27
C SER A 407 16.57 47.29 -13.86
N PHE A 408 16.07 47.66 -12.68
CA PHE A 408 16.25 49.01 -12.12
C PHE A 408 17.73 49.33 -11.88
N TYR A 409 18.51 48.38 -11.39
CA TYR A 409 19.95 48.56 -11.19
C TYR A 409 20.74 48.63 -12.49
N ASP A 410 20.35 47.86 -13.52
CA ASP A 410 20.89 48.00 -14.87
C ASP A 410 20.66 49.42 -15.42
N ASP A 411 19.42 49.93 -15.28
CA ASP A 411 19.04 51.28 -15.70
C ASP A 411 19.78 52.37 -14.93
N PHE A 412 19.96 52.19 -13.61
CA PHE A 412 20.76 53.09 -12.77
C PHE A 412 22.21 53.17 -13.26
N SER A 413 22.82 52.02 -13.56
CA SER A 413 24.18 51.94 -14.12
C SER A 413 24.30 52.61 -15.49
N ALA A 414 23.28 52.45 -16.35
CA ALA A 414 23.21 53.10 -17.65
C ALA A 414 22.99 54.62 -17.54
N ALA A 415 22.18 55.07 -16.57
CA ALA A 415 21.95 56.48 -16.29
C ALA A 415 23.23 57.16 -15.78
N TYR A 416 24.01 56.49 -14.91
CA TYR A 416 25.30 56.98 -14.47
C TYR A 416 26.27 57.23 -15.65
N SER A 417 26.30 56.32 -16.63
CA SER A 417 27.08 56.50 -17.86
C SER A 417 26.64 57.74 -18.67
N LYS A 418 25.37 58.12 -18.61
CA LYS A 418 24.87 59.36 -19.23
C LYS A 418 25.28 60.60 -18.44
N VAL A 419 25.32 60.51 -17.11
CA VAL A 419 25.81 61.59 -16.23
C VAL A 419 27.27 61.91 -16.54
N LEU A 420 28.13 60.90 -16.68
CA LEU A 420 29.54 61.11 -17.05
C LEU A 420 29.69 61.87 -18.37
N ARG A 421 28.93 61.50 -19.41
CA ARG A 421 28.94 62.23 -20.69
C ARG A 421 28.46 63.67 -20.56
N GLU A 422 27.49 63.93 -19.67
CA GLU A 422 27.02 65.29 -19.42
C GLU A 422 28.05 66.12 -18.65
N VAL A 423 28.79 65.52 -17.71
CA VAL A 423 29.95 66.15 -17.05
C VAL A 423 31.00 66.52 -18.09
N ASP A 424 31.41 65.58 -18.95
CA ASP A 424 32.37 65.84 -20.03
C ASP A 424 31.90 66.97 -20.95
N ARG A 425 30.60 66.97 -21.32
CA ARG A 425 30.02 68.01 -22.17
C ARG A 425 30.06 69.38 -21.49
N ARG A 426 29.76 69.45 -20.19
CA ARG A 426 29.83 70.69 -19.39
C ARG A 426 31.27 71.20 -19.26
N ASN A 427 32.21 70.31 -18.98
CA ASN A 427 33.64 70.63 -18.92
C ASN A 427 34.15 71.16 -20.27
N ALA A 428 33.76 70.52 -21.37
CA ALA A 428 34.11 70.99 -22.72
C ALA A 428 33.48 72.35 -23.06
N ALA A 429 32.20 72.56 -22.73
CA ALA A 429 31.52 73.83 -22.93
C ALA A 429 32.15 74.95 -22.09
N GLU A 430 32.49 74.67 -20.83
CA GLU A 430 33.18 75.60 -19.96
C GLU A 430 34.58 75.92 -20.49
N ALA A 431 35.35 74.92 -20.92
CA ALA A 431 36.66 75.13 -21.53
C ALA A 431 36.57 75.99 -22.80
N GLN A 432 35.54 75.78 -23.63
CA GLN A 432 35.26 76.62 -24.81
C GLN A 432 34.91 78.06 -24.41
N ALA A 433 34.03 78.24 -23.42
CA ALA A 433 33.67 79.55 -22.90
C ALA A 433 34.88 80.29 -22.32
N ARG A 434 35.71 79.61 -21.53
CA ARG A 434 36.98 80.14 -20.99
C ARG A 434 37.95 80.53 -22.11
N LYS A 435 38.09 79.72 -23.17
CA LYS A 435 38.92 80.05 -24.34
C LYS A 435 38.41 81.30 -25.06
N LEU A 436 37.10 81.42 -25.26
CA LEU A 436 36.50 82.59 -25.91
C LEU A 436 36.64 83.85 -25.05
N ALA A 437 36.39 83.75 -23.75
CA ALA A 437 36.60 84.83 -22.79
C ALA A 437 38.06 85.31 -22.78
N ALA A 438 39.02 84.38 -22.75
CA ALA A 438 40.45 84.71 -22.83
C ALA A 438 40.81 85.37 -24.16
N LYS A 439 40.23 84.93 -25.29
CA LYS A 439 40.42 85.58 -26.59
C LYS A 439 39.84 86.99 -26.60
N ALA A 440 38.62 87.18 -26.11
CA ALA A 440 37.98 88.48 -26.01
C ALA A 440 38.80 89.44 -25.13
N GLN A 441 39.29 88.98 -23.98
CA GLN A 441 40.18 89.77 -23.12
C GLN A 441 41.45 90.20 -23.86
N ARG A 442 42.10 89.30 -24.61
CA ARG A 442 43.29 89.65 -25.41
C ARG A 442 43.01 90.68 -26.50
N GLU A 443 41.88 90.58 -27.20
CA GLU A 443 41.51 91.58 -28.21
C GLU A 443 41.18 92.95 -27.57
N LEU A 444 40.54 92.97 -26.40
CA LEU A 444 40.30 94.19 -25.63
C LEU A 444 41.60 94.82 -25.13
N ASP A 445 42.52 94.02 -24.58
CA ASP A 445 43.85 94.49 -24.16
C ASP A 445 44.65 95.02 -25.38
N LYS A 446 44.56 94.37 -26.55
CA LYS A 446 45.20 94.84 -27.78
C LYS A 446 44.65 96.19 -28.27
N LEU A 447 43.33 96.38 -28.26
CA LEU A 447 42.69 97.66 -28.60
C LEU A 447 43.08 98.76 -27.61
N TYR A 448 43.18 98.43 -26.33
CA TYR A 448 43.62 99.36 -25.29
C TYR A 448 45.07 99.84 -25.50
N GLU A 449 45.99 98.91 -25.80
CA GLU A 449 47.38 99.28 -26.11
C GLU A 449 47.49 100.08 -27.42
N ALA A 450 46.73 99.74 -28.46
CA ALA A 450 46.72 100.51 -29.70
C ALA A 450 46.14 101.93 -29.52
N ASP A 451 45.07 102.09 -28.72
CA ASP A 451 44.54 103.41 -28.33
C ASP A 451 45.56 104.21 -27.51
N LYS A 452 46.26 103.54 -26.59
CA LYS A 452 47.32 104.16 -25.81
C LYS A 452 48.47 104.65 -26.69
N GLU A 453 48.96 103.84 -27.61
CA GLU A 453 50.00 104.22 -28.59
C GLU A 453 49.53 105.41 -29.44
N ALA A 454 48.32 105.35 -30.01
CA ALA A 454 47.76 106.45 -30.79
C ALA A 454 47.56 107.75 -29.99
N ARG A 455 47.21 107.64 -28.69
CA ARG A 455 47.13 108.80 -27.78
C ARG A 455 48.52 109.37 -27.49
N GLU A 456 49.51 108.51 -27.25
CA GLU A 456 50.90 108.92 -27.03
C GLU A 456 51.47 109.63 -28.27
N ASP A 457 51.29 109.06 -29.47
CA ASP A 457 51.67 109.67 -30.75
C ASP A 457 50.99 111.03 -30.96
N PHE A 458 49.67 111.11 -30.71
CA PHE A 458 48.93 112.37 -30.81
C PHE A 458 49.42 113.43 -29.81
N LEU A 459 49.73 113.01 -28.58
CA LEU A 459 50.29 113.89 -27.55
C LEU A 459 51.72 114.34 -27.88
N GLU A 460 52.52 113.52 -28.54
CA GLU A 460 53.85 113.88 -29.05
C GLU A 460 53.75 114.93 -30.18
N ASP A 461 52.85 114.71 -31.15
CA ASP A 461 52.64 115.60 -32.30
C ASP A 461 52.06 116.97 -31.90
N VAL A 462 51.13 116.99 -30.94
CA VAL A 462 50.30 118.17 -30.63
C VAL A 462 50.69 118.84 -29.30
N GLY A 463 51.39 118.15 -28.41
CA GLY A 463 51.63 118.56 -27.02
C GLY A 463 52.41 119.86 -26.83
N GLY A 464 53.20 120.28 -27.83
CA GLY A 464 53.89 121.58 -27.82
C GLY A 464 53.03 122.76 -28.29
N SER A 465 51.90 122.49 -28.95
CA SER A 465 51.11 123.48 -29.70
C SER A 465 49.73 123.77 -29.08
N LEU A 466 49.21 122.87 -28.22
CA LEU A 466 47.92 123.05 -27.57
C LEU A 466 48.03 123.16 -26.04
N PRO A 467 47.44 124.20 -25.42
CA PRO A 467 47.30 124.29 -23.97
C PRO A 467 46.47 123.12 -23.42
N ARG A 468 46.94 122.51 -22.32
CA ARG A 468 46.28 121.35 -21.67
C ARG A 468 44.83 121.58 -21.24
N ASP A 469 44.39 122.85 -21.15
CA ASP A 469 43.06 123.24 -20.67
C ASP A 469 41.94 123.12 -21.73
N ILE A 470 42.26 122.94 -23.02
CA ILE A 470 41.21 122.83 -24.06
C ILE A 470 40.43 121.52 -23.98
N TRP A 471 41.09 120.47 -23.48
CA TRP A 471 40.54 119.15 -23.25
C TRP A 471 41.26 118.53 -22.04
N PRO A 472 40.76 118.77 -20.81
CA PRO A 472 41.40 118.30 -19.59
C PRO A 472 41.60 116.77 -19.54
N ARG A 473 40.73 116.02 -20.24
CA ARG A 473 40.77 114.56 -20.33
C ARG A 473 41.69 114.03 -21.44
N ALA A 474 42.35 114.89 -22.21
CA ALA A 474 43.30 114.46 -23.24
C ALA A 474 44.50 113.69 -22.65
N GLY A 475 44.82 113.92 -21.36
CA GLY A 475 45.83 113.18 -20.62
C GLY A 475 45.31 112.01 -19.77
N ASP A 476 43.99 111.76 -19.74
CA ASP A 476 43.44 110.61 -19.01
C ASP A 476 43.81 109.31 -19.72
N GLY A 477 44.05 108.25 -18.93
CA GLY A 477 44.10 106.89 -19.47
C GLY A 477 42.76 106.50 -20.08
N GLY A 478 42.78 105.80 -21.22
CA GLY A 478 41.58 105.25 -21.83
C GLY A 478 40.82 104.31 -20.88
N TYR A 479 39.58 103.96 -21.24
CA TYR A 479 38.80 102.99 -20.48
C TYR A 479 39.31 101.57 -20.74
N ARG A 480 39.67 100.84 -19.68
CA ARG A 480 40.03 99.42 -19.75
C ARG A 480 38.82 98.54 -19.48
N TRP A 481 38.61 97.54 -20.32
CA TRP A 481 37.52 96.57 -20.20
C TRP A 481 38.04 95.21 -19.77
N GLU A 482 37.34 94.55 -18.84
CA GLU A 482 37.70 93.23 -18.32
C GLU A 482 36.55 92.23 -18.48
N VAL A 483 36.86 91.02 -18.95
CA VAL A 483 35.95 89.88 -19.03
C VAL A 483 36.07 89.06 -17.75
N ARG A 484 34.98 88.92 -16.99
CA ARG A 484 34.95 88.14 -15.75
C ARG A 484 33.85 87.09 -15.77
N GLN A 485 34.10 85.93 -15.18
CA GLN A 485 33.08 84.90 -14.97
C GLN A 485 32.06 85.39 -13.94
N VAL A 486 30.78 85.27 -14.27
CA VAL A 486 29.68 85.59 -13.34
C VAL A 486 29.09 84.29 -12.85
N THR A 487 29.31 83.98 -11.58
CA THR A 487 28.61 82.89 -10.91
C THR A 487 27.15 83.31 -10.75
N LYS A 488 26.21 82.58 -11.36
CA LYS A 488 24.79 82.80 -11.04
C LYS A 488 24.53 82.35 -9.61
N ARG A 489 23.83 83.19 -8.85
CA ARG A 489 23.19 82.82 -7.58
C ARG A 489 22.12 81.76 -7.81
#